data_AF-A0A2D9WDB7-F1
#
_entry.id   AF-A0A2D9WDB7-F1
#
_cell.length_a   1.000
_cell.length_b   1.000
_cell.length_c   1.000
_cell.angle_alpha   90.00
_cell.angle_beta   90.00
_cell.angle_gamma   90.00
#
_symmetry.space_group_name_H-M   'P 1'
#
loop_
_entity.id
_entity.type
_entity.pdbx_description
1 polymer ?
#
loop_
_entity_poly.entity_id
_entity_poly.type
_entity_poly.pdbx_seq_one_letter_code
_entity_poly.pdbx_strand_id
1 'polypeptide(L)'
;MTLPEFVQDLVDAGELQAGHARALVGNNEAEKLAKKILDKGLSVRQAELLTKDPSQGTKRIQKKKPKDPDTLALENDLSLMLGLKVSITFNGDGAKGGLISFRYSSLDQLDDILQRLNK
;
A
#
# COMPACT_ATOMS: atom_id res chain seq x y z
N MET A 1 -18.16 23.66 1.19
CA MET A 1 -18.20 22.20 1.39
C MET A 1 -19.23 21.64 0.42
N THR A 2 -18.79 21.17 -0.74
CA THR A 2 -19.67 20.70 -1.82
C THR A 2 -19.51 19.20 -1.94
N LEU A 3 -20.47 18.46 -1.36
CA LEU A 3 -20.63 17.03 -1.63
C LEU A 3 -21.84 16.89 -2.57
N PRO A 4 -21.74 16.15 -3.69
CA PRO A 4 -22.88 15.95 -4.58
C PRO A 4 -24.05 15.30 -3.85
N GLU A 5 -25.27 15.70 -4.21
CA GLU A 5 -26.53 15.19 -3.65
C GLU A 5 -26.59 13.65 -3.71
N PHE A 6 -26.12 13.07 -4.82
CA PHE A 6 -26.00 11.63 -5.00
C PHE A 6 -25.19 10.91 -3.90
N VAL A 7 -24.13 11.53 -3.36
CA VAL A 7 -23.32 10.91 -2.29
C VAL A 7 -24.00 11.09 -0.94
N GLN A 8 -24.79 12.16 -0.75
CA GLN A 8 -25.57 12.38 0.47
C GLN A 8 -26.70 11.33 0.57
N ASP A 9 -27.42 11.08 -0.52
CA ASP A 9 -28.47 10.06 -0.58
C ASP A 9 -27.94 8.67 -0.19
N LEU A 10 -26.73 8.30 -0.64
CA LEU A 10 -26.10 7.02 -0.31
C LEU A 10 -25.70 6.91 1.16
N VAL A 11 -25.40 8.04 1.81
CA VAL A 11 -25.08 8.06 3.25
C VAL A 11 -26.36 7.94 4.06
N ASP A 12 -27.42 8.64 3.65
CA ASP A 12 -28.73 8.60 4.30
C ASP A 12 -29.41 7.23 4.12
N ALA A 13 -29.21 6.57 2.97
CA ALA A 13 -29.61 5.18 2.74
C ALA A 13 -28.82 4.16 3.58
N GLY A 14 -27.73 4.59 4.25
CA GLY A 14 -26.86 3.72 5.05
C GLY A 14 -25.89 2.87 4.24
N GLU A 15 -25.84 3.05 2.92
CA GLU A 15 -24.91 2.33 2.03
C GLU A 15 -23.47 2.84 2.18
N LEU A 16 -23.30 4.13 2.53
CA LEU A 16 -22.01 4.74 2.82
C LEU A 16 -21.96 5.27 4.25
N GLN A 17 -20.95 4.83 5.01
CA GLN A 17 -20.68 5.45 6.32
C GLN A 17 -20.17 6.89 6.18
N ALA A 18 -20.38 7.71 7.21
CA ALA A 18 -19.91 9.10 7.28
C ALA A 18 -18.39 9.26 7.00
N GLY A 19 -17.58 8.23 7.28
CA GLY A 19 -16.16 8.20 6.92
C GLY A 19 -15.91 8.17 5.40
N HIS A 20 -16.74 7.45 4.64
CA HIS A 20 -16.68 7.43 3.18
C HIS A 20 -17.05 8.80 2.60
N ALA A 21 -18.08 9.44 3.14
CA ALA A 21 -18.48 10.78 2.73
C ALA A 21 -17.33 11.77 2.89
N ARG A 22 -16.68 11.78 4.07
CA ARG A 22 -15.51 12.65 4.34
C ARG A 22 -14.35 12.41 3.36
N ALA A 23 -14.11 11.17 2.95
CA ALA A 23 -13.08 10.84 1.98
C ALA A 23 -13.38 11.39 0.57
N LEU A 24 -14.65 11.63 0.25
CA LEU A 24 -15.14 12.10 -1.05
C LEU A 24 -15.36 13.62 -1.12
N VAL A 25 -15.40 14.30 0.03
CA VAL A 25 -15.61 15.76 0.11
C VAL A 25 -14.50 16.49 -0.65
N GLY A 26 -14.89 17.35 -1.60
CA GLY A 26 -13.96 18.19 -2.36
C GLY A 26 -13.34 17.51 -3.59
N ASN A 27 -13.71 16.27 -3.90
CA ASN A 27 -13.28 15.60 -5.12
C ASN A 27 -14.30 15.84 -6.25
N ASN A 28 -13.80 16.27 -7.42
CA ASN A 28 -14.65 16.57 -8.58
C ASN A 28 -15.31 15.31 -9.18
N GLU A 29 -14.76 14.11 -8.88
CA GLU A 29 -15.30 12.82 -9.32
C GLU A 29 -15.99 12.04 -8.19
N ALA A 30 -16.44 12.71 -7.12
CA ALA A 30 -17.02 12.06 -5.94
C ALA A 30 -18.14 11.05 -6.26
N GLU A 31 -18.99 11.32 -7.25
CA GLU A 31 -20.06 10.40 -7.65
C GLU A 31 -19.55 9.07 -8.23
N LYS A 32 -18.53 9.13 -9.11
CA LYS A 32 -17.93 7.93 -9.70
C LYS A 32 -17.21 7.10 -8.63
N LEU A 33 -16.53 7.78 -7.71
CA LEU A 33 -15.79 7.13 -6.63
C LEU A 33 -16.77 6.48 -5.62
N ALA A 34 -17.90 7.14 -5.31
CA ALA A 34 -18.96 6.57 -4.48
C ALA A 34 -19.52 5.27 -5.07
N LYS A 35 -19.86 5.26 -6.37
CA LYS A 35 -20.31 4.04 -7.07
C LYS A 35 -19.28 2.92 -7.01
N LYS A 36 -18.00 3.26 -7.15
CA LYS A 36 -16.89 2.30 -7.08
C LYS A 36 -16.65 1.75 -5.67
N ILE A 37 -16.89 2.55 -4.63
CA ILE A 37 -16.84 2.13 -3.23
C ILE A 37 -17.96 1.13 -2.95
N LEU A 38 -19.17 1.41 -3.45
CA LEU A 38 -20.34 0.55 -3.31
C LEU A 38 -20.18 -0.78 -4.05
N ASP A 39 -19.81 -0.73 -5.33
CA ASP A 39 -19.60 -1.91 -6.20
C ASP A 39 -18.53 -2.86 -5.63
N LYS A 40 -17.52 -2.31 -4.95
CA LYS A 40 -16.40 -3.09 -4.39
C LYS A 40 -16.52 -3.35 -2.89
N GLY A 41 -17.57 -2.87 -2.22
CA GLY A 41 -17.74 -2.99 -0.78
C GLY A 41 -16.50 -2.53 0.01
N LEU A 42 -15.92 -1.40 -0.37
CA LEU A 42 -14.66 -0.94 0.24
C LEU A 42 -14.89 -0.45 1.67
N SER A 43 -13.92 -0.74 2.54
CA SER A 43 -13.88 -0.15 3.89
C SER A 43 -13.50 1.33 3.84
N VAL A 44 -13.86 2.11 4.87
CA VAL A 44 -13.54 3.54 4.99
C VAL A 44 -12.06 3.83 4.71
N ARG A 45 -11.17 3.00 5.23
CA ARG A 45 -9.72 3.13 5.05
C ARG A 45 -9.29 2.92 3.59
N GLN A 46 -9.94 2.00 2.89
CA GLN A 46 -9.69 1.73 1.47
C GLN A 46 -10.29 2.82 0.59
N ALA A 47 -11.43 3.39 0.97
CA ALA A 47 -12.02 4.54 0.29
C ALA A 47 -11.14 5.78 0.41
N GLU A 48 -10.60 6.09 1.60
CA GLU A 48 -9.61 7.17 1.79
C GLU A 48 -8.35 6.99 0.92
N LEU A 49 -7.89 5.75 0.77
CA LEU A 49 -6.76 5.42 -0.11
C LEU A 49 -7.11 5.59 -1.59
N LEU A 50 -8.37 5.36 -1.96
CA LEU A 50 -8.84 5.41 -3.33
C LEU A 50 -9.17 6.84 -3.78
N THR A 51 -9.61 7.71 -2.86
CA THR A 51 -9.87 9.13 -3.12
C THR A 51 -8.62 9.99 -3.03
N LYS A 52 -7.55 9.49 -2.39
CA LYS A 52 -6.21 10.07 -2.47
C LYS A 52 -5.71 10.00 -3.92
N ASP A 53 -5.59 11.18 -4.51
CA ASP A 53 -5.14 11.40 -5.88
C ASP A 53 -3.78 10.70 -6.14
N PRO A 54 -3.63 9.90 -7.20
CA PRO A 54 -2.35 9.29 -7.57
C PRO A 54 -1.27 10.34 -7.95
N SER A 55 -1.66 11.60 -8.16
CA SER A 55 -0.74 12.72 -8.40
C SER A 55 0.04 13.14 -7.14
N GLN A 56 -0.45 12.76 -5.95
CA GLN A 56 0.26 12.91 -4.67
C GLN A 56 0.92 11.58 -4.28
N GLY A 57 1.94 11.22 -5.07
CA GLY A 57 3.01 10.28 -4.77
C GLY A 57 2.76 9.28 -3.64
N THR A 58 1.97 8.24 -3.89
CA THR A 58 2.05 7.02 -3.07
C THR A 58 2.14 5.78 -3.96
N LYS A 59 3.29 5.10 -3.78
CA LYS A 59 3.70 3.85 -4.42
C LYS A 59 2.49 2.94 -4.67
N ARG A 60 2.21 2.74 -5.96
CA ARG A 60 1.39 1.67 -6.51
C ARG A 60 1.61 0.41 -5.68
N ILE A 61 0.65 0.03 -4.83
CA ILE A 61 0.66 -1.28 -4.19
C ILE A 61 0.38 -2.26 -5.32
N GLN A 62 1.45 -2.65 -6.02
CA GLN A 62 1.41 -3.81 -6.89
C GLN A 62 0.96 -4.96 -6.00
N LYS A 63 -0.13 -5.63 -6.40
CA LYS A 63 -0.53 -6.92 -5.84
C LYS A 63 0.74 -7.78 -5.80
N LYS A 64 1.27 -8.03 -4.60
CA LYS A 64 2.41 -8.93 -4.43
C LYS A 64 1.98 -10.25 -5.04
N LYS A 65 2.61 -10.66 -6.14
CA LYS A 65 2.55 -12.05 -6.58
C LYS A 65 2.87 -12.92 -5.34
N PRO A 66 2.20 -14.07 -5.16
CA PRO A 66 2.57 -14.99 -4.09
C PRO A 66 4.08 -15.24 -4.19
N LYS A 67 4.80 -14.91 -3.12
CA LYS A 67 6.26 -15.05 -3.09
C LYS A 67 6.59 -16.53 -3.14
N ASP A 68 7.56 -16.88 -3.96
CA ASP A 68 8.12 -18.22 -4.05
C ASP A 68 8.65 -18.65 -2.66
N PRO A 69 8.36 -19.87 -2.18
CA PRO A 69 8.87 -20.38 -0.90
C PRO A 69 10.40 -20.29 -0.78
N ASP A 70 11.15 -20.42 -1.86
CA ASP A 70 12.61 -20.28 -1.86
C ASP A 70 13.03 -18.84 -1.55
N THR A 71 12.25 -17.86 -2.03
CA THR A 71 12.48 -16.44 -1.73
C THR A 71 12.21 -16.11 -0.27
N LEU A 72 11.18 -16.73 0.32
CA LEU A 72 10.83 -16.53 1.73
C LEU A 72 11.88 -17.15 2.67
N ALA A 73 12.44 -18.30 2.31
CA ALA A 73 13.56 -18.90 3.05
C ALA A 73 14.77 -17.97 3.06
N LEU A 74 15.14 -17.43 1.89
CA LEU A 74 16.26 -16.49 1.78
C LEU A 74 16.02 -15.19 2.57
N GLU A 75 14.78 -14.67 2.58
CA GLU A 75 14.40 -13.52 3.40
C GLU A 75 14.59 -13.79 4.90
N ASN A 76 14.16 -14.97 5.37
CA ASN A 76 14.30 -15.36 6.78
C ASN A 76 15.78 -15.53 7.15
N ASP A 77 16.57 -16.21 6.34
CA ASP A 77 18.00 -16.41 6.61
C ASP A 77 18.74 -15.07 6.70
N LEU A 78 18.50 -14.17 5.74
CA LEU A 78 19.07 -12.81 5.79
C LEU A 78 18.55 -12.02 6.99
N SER A 79 17.28 -12.19 7.36
CA SER A 79 16.70 -11.54 8.53
C SER A 79 17.33 -12.02 9.84
N LEU A 80 17.65 -13.32 9.94
CA LEU A 80 18.32 -13.91 11.09
C LEU A 80 19.79 -13.47 11.18
N MET A 81 20.50 -13.45 10.05
CA MET A 81 21.91 -13.04 10.00
C MET A 81 22.10 -11.54 10.31
N LEU A 82 21.19 -10.69 9.83
CA LEU A 82 21.28 -9.24 9.97
C LEU A 82 20.52 -8.71 11.19
N GLY A 83 19.62 -9.49 11.79
CA GLY A 83 18.75 -9.03 12.88
C GLY A 83 17.73 -7.96 12.44
N LEU A 84 17.50 -7.84 11.13
CA LEU A 84 16.69 -6.78 10.52
C LEU A 84 15.67 -7.37 9.56
N LYS A 85 14.55 -6.67 9.38
CA LYS A 85 13.52 -7.14 8.45
C LYS A 85 13.98 -6.95 7.02
N VAL A 86 14.21 -8.06 6.32
CA VAL A 86 14.58 -8.10 4.91
C VAL A 86 13.36 -8.44 4.06
N SER A 87 13.23 -7.80 2.90
CA SER A 87 12.27 -8.20 1.88
C SER A 87 12.97 -8.24 0.53
N ILE A 88 12.85 -9.38 -0.14
CA ILE A 88 13.31 -9.61 -1.49
C ILE A 88 12.10 -9.52 -2.42
N THR A 89 12.31 -8.98 -3.61
CA THR A 89 11.29 -8.91 -4.66
C THR A 89 11.98 -9.17 -5.98
N PHE A 90 11.67 -10.31 -6.60
CA PHE A 90 12.14 -10.62 -7.95
C PHE A 90 11.27 -9.91 -8.99
N ASN A 91 11.90 -9.38 -10.03
CA ASN A 91 11.22 -8.68 -11.11
C ASN A 91 10.61 -9.69 -12.12
N GLY A 92 9.70 -10.56 -11.68
CA GLY A 92 8.97 -11.50 -12.56
C GLY A 92 9.78 -12.67 -13.12
N ASP A 93 9.06 -13.64 -13.71
CA ASP A 93 9.63 -14.85 -14.32
C ASP A 93 10.54 -14.49 -15.49
N GLY A 94 11.86 -14.59 -15.28
CA GLY A 94 12.87 -14.45 -16.34
C GLY A 94 13.72 -13.17 -16.30
N ALA A 95 13.46 -12.20 -15.41
CA ALA A 95 14.38 -11.08 -15.22
C ALA A 95 15.50 -11.49 -14.25
N LYS A 96 16.76 -11.35 -14.67
CA LYS A 96 17.97 -11.70 -13.90
C LYS A 96 18.23 -10.82 -12.67
N GLY A 97 17.25 -10.04 -12.21
CA GLY A 97 17.41 -9.01 -11.19
C GLY A 97 16.30 -9.04 -10.16
N GLY A 98 16.67 -8.76 -8.91
CA GLY A 98 15.75 -8.60 -7.79
C GLY A 98 16.09 -7.35 -6.99
N LEU A 99 15.09 -6.83 -6.30
CA LEU A 99 15.24 -5.79 -5.30
C LEU A 99 15.33 -6.42 -3.92
N ILE A 100 16.38 -6.09 -3.18
CA ILE A 100 16.49 -6.40 -1.75
C ILE A 100 16.27 -5.11 -0.98
N SER A 101 15.35 -5.14 -0.02
CA SER A 101 15.00 -4.01 0.84
C SER A 101 15.25 -4.36 2.30
N PHE A 102 16.04 -3.53 2.98
CA PHE A 102 16.30 -3.64 4.42
C PHE A 102 15.48 -2.59 5.16
N ARG A 103 14.80 -2.99 6.23
CA ARG A 103 14.14 -2.05 7.14
C ARG A 103 14.96 -1.91 8.42
N TYR A 104 15.52 -0.73 8.61
CA TYR A 104 16.24 -0.32 9.81
C TYR A 104 15.43 0.71 10.58
N SER A 105 15.66 0.79 11.89
CA SER A 105 14.97 1.71 12.81
C SER A 105 15.85 2.88 13.27
N SER A 106 17.17 2.76 13.13
CA SER A 106 18.16 3.79 13.47
C SER A 106 19.26 3.86 12.41
N LEU A 107 20.00 4.98 12.39
CA LEU A 107 21.17 5.13 11.51
C LEU A 107 22.28 4.15 11.90
N ASP A 108 22.43 3.84 13.19
CA ASP A 108 23.41 2.84 13.65
C ASP A 108 23.15 1.45 13.03
N GLN A 109 21.87 1.06 12.90
CA GLN A 109 21.52 -0.19 12.23
C GLN A 109 21.85 -0.17 10.73
N LEU A 110 21.76 0.99 10.08
CA LEU A 110 22.18 1.14 8.69
C LEU A 110 23.71 0.98 8.58
N ASP A 111 24.47 1.58 9.49
CA ASP A 111 25.93 1.44 9.53
C ASP A 111 26.36 -0.01 9.80
N ASP A 112 25.68 -0.72 10.70
CA ASP A 112 25.91 -2.15 10.95
C ASP A 112 25.70 -3.00 9.68
N ILE A 113 24.66 -2.70 8.88
CA ILE A 113 24.44 -3.35 7.59
C ILE A 113 25.61 -3.08 6.64
N LEU A 114 26.00 -1.80 6.51
CA LEU A 114 27.07 -1.41 5.60
C LEU A 114 28.41 -2.05 5.98
N GLN A 115 28.73 -2.13 7.28
CA GLN A 115 29.92 -2.82 7.76
C GLN A 115 29.93 -4.31 7.44
N ARG A 116 28.77 -4.98 7.57
CA ARG A 116 28.65 -6.42 7.27
C ARG A 116 28.73 -6.72 5.77
N LEU A 117 28.32 -5.79 4.91
CA LEU A 117 28.39 -5.93 3.44
C LEU A 117 29.77 -5.59 2.87
N ASN A 118 30.57 -4.77 3.56
CA ASN A 118 31.89 -4.32 3.11
C ASN A 118 33.05 -5.22 3.58
N LYS A 119 32.75 -6.42 4.06
CA LYS A 119 33.73 -7.39 4.58
C LYS A 119 33.84 -8.59 3.66
#